data_AF-C8W845-F1
#
_entry.id   AF-C8W845-F1
#
_cell.length_a   1.000
_cell.length_b   1.000
_cell.length_c   1.000
_cell.angle_alpha   90.00
_cell.angle_beta   90.00
_cell.angle_gamma   90.00
#
_symmetry.space_group_name_H-M   'P 1'
#
loop_
_entity.id
_entity.type
_entity.pdbx_description
1 polymer ?
#
loop_
_entity_poly.entity_id
_entity_poly.type
_entity_poly.pdbx_seq_one_letter_code
_entity_poly.pdbx_strand_id
1 'polypeptide(L)'
;MTSSIILWSLTAILGICSLILLSGHGAALIAGYNTMTEDEKKTIDEKKLCFVMGISTSVCALTMLYMAVLNPNITITTTIIASSIITIDLVVSIYIANTKCNK
;
A
#
# COMPACT_ATOMS: atom_id res chain seq x y z
N MET A 1 1.90 24.42 7.42
CA MET A 1 2.95 24.38 6.36
C MET A 1 3.74 23.07 6.43
N THR A 2 4.36 22.72 7.56
CA THR A 2 5.10 21.46 7.75
C THR A 2 4.25 20.21 7.52
N SER A 3 3.06 20.14 8.11
CA SER A 3 2.15 18.98 7.95
C SER A 3 1.71 18.76 6.50
N SER A 4 1.52 19.84 5.73
CA SER A 4 1.17 19.75 4.32
C SER A 4 2.32 19.18 3.49
N ILE A 5 3.56 19.62 3.75
CA ILE A 5 4.76 19.08 3.09
C ILE A 5 4.90 17.58 3.37
N ILE A 6 4.73 17.17 4.63
CA ILE A 6 4.81 15.75 5.02
C ILE A 6 3.78 14.91 4.26
N LEU A 7 2.52 15.37 4.17
CA LEU A 7 1.46 14.65 3.45
C LEU A 7 1.77 14.49 1.96
N TRP A 8 2.22 15.56 1.30
CA TRP A 8 2.57 15.53 -0.11
C TRP A 8 3.78 14.63 -0.38
N SER A 9 4.83 14.73 0.43
CA SER A 9 6.02 13.87 0.31
C SER A 9 5.69 12.40 0.52
N LEU A 10 4.91 12.06 1.54
CA LEU A 10 4.51 10.68 1.81
C LEU A 10 3.62 10.11 0.71
N THR A 11 2.68 10.92 0.18
CA THR A 11 1.85 10.56 -0.97
C THR A 11 2.70 10.25 -2.19
N ALA A 12 3.71 11.07 -2.49
CA ALA A 12 4.60 10.86 -3.62
C ALA A 12 5.41 9.56 -3.47
N ILE A 13 5.97 9.30 -2.29
CA ILE A 13 6.72 8.07 -2.00
C ILE A 13 5.83 6.85 -2.18
N LEU A 14 4.64 6.83 -1.59
CA LEU A 14 3.69 5.72 -1.72
C LEU A 14 3.23 5.53 -3.16
N GLY A 15 2.99 6.61 -3.90
CA GLY A 15 2.66 6.56 -5.32
C GLY A 15 3.75 5.88 -6.14
N ILE A 16 5.02 6.25 -5.93
CA ILE A 16 6.17 5.63 -6.61
C ILE A 16 6.28 4.15 -6.22
N CYS A 17 6.21 3.82 -4.93
CA CYS A 17 6.24 2.44 -4.46
C CYS A 17 5.12 1.59 -5.06
N SER A 18 3.90 2.14 -5.16
CA SER A 18 2.75 1.48 -5.79
C SER A 18 3.03 1.14 -7.25
N LEU A 19 3.58 2.09 -8.03
CA LEU A 19 3.92 1.83 -9.44
C LEU A 19 4.98 0.73 -9.60
N ILE A 20 6.02 0.74 -8.75
CA ILE A 20 7.06 -0.29 -8.75
C ILE A 20 6.46 -1.66 -8.42
N LEU A 21 5.60 -1.75 -7.41
CA LEU A 21 4.92 -2.99 -7.00
C LEU A 21 3.95 -3.50 -8.08
N LEU A 22 3.15 -2.61 -8.67
CA LEU A 22 2.21 -2.96 -9.75
C LEU A 22 2.91 -3.49 -11.00
N SER A 23 4.16 -3.09 -11.25
CA SER A 23 4.96 -3.65 -12.34
C SER A 23 5.33 -5.12 -12.14
N GLY A 24 5.14 -5.67 -10.94
CA GLY A 24 5.51 -7.05 -10.60
C GLY A 24 6.98 -7.24 -10.22
N HIS A 25 7.78 -6.16 -10.14
CA HIS A 25 9.21 -6.20 -9.83
C HIS A 25 9.56 -5.62 -8.45
N GLY A 26 8.55 -5.25 -7.67
CA GLY A 26 8.72 -4.56 -6.39
C GLY A 26 8.89 -5.45 -5.16
N ALA A 27 9.20 -6.75 -5.32
CA ALA A 27 9.20 -7.71 -4.21
C ALA A 27 10.17 -7.31 -3.08
N ALA A 28 11.27 -6.63 -3.43
CA ALA A 28 12.23 -6.08 -2.48
C ALA A 28 11.63 -5.07 -1.49
N LEU A 29 10.48 -4.45 -1.80
CA LEU A 29 9.76 -3.54 -0.90
C LEU A 29 8.89 -4.29 0.12
N ILE A 30 8.72 -5.61 -0.02
CA ILE A 30 7.86 -6.44 0.82
C ILE A 30 8.73 -7.13 1.87
N ALA A 31 8.87 -6.50 3.04
CA ALA A 31 9.72 -7.02 4.12
C ALA A 31 9.37 -8.46 4.54
N GLY A 32 8.08 -8.81 4.56
CA GLY A 32 7.62 -10.18 4.84
C GLY A 32 8.15 -11.20 3.84
N TYR A 33 8.18 -10.87 2.55
CA TYR A 33 8.75 -11.73 1.50
C TYR A 33 10.27 -11.82 1.59
N ASN A 34 10.95 -10.71 1.88
CA ASN A 34 12.42 -10.70 2.01
C ASN A 34 12.94 -11.49 3.22
N THR A 35 12.12 -11.61 4.27
CA THR A 35 12.47 -12.35 5.50
C THR A 35 12.22 -13.85 5.38
N MET A 36 11.46 -14.28 4.37
CA MET A 36 11.24 -15.71 4.08
C MET A 36 12.53 -16.39 3.64
N THR A 37 12.64 -17.68 3.96
CA THR A 37 13.67 -18.57 3.41
C THR A 37 13.46 -18.78 1.91
N GLU A 38 14.52 -19.20 1.21
CA GLU A 38 14.45 -19.46 -0.23
C GLU A 38 13.43 -20.56 -0.61
N ASP A 39 13.19 -21.51 0.29
CA ASP A 39 12.19 -22.55 0.06
C ASP A 39 10.76 -22.04 0.25
N GLU A 40 10.51 -21.16 1.23
CA GLU A 40 9.22 -20.49 1.40
C GLU A 40 8.90 -19.57 0.22
N LYS A 41 9.88 -18.79 -0.28
CA LYS A 41 9.70 -17.93 -1.46
C LYS A 41 9.27 -18.73 -2.71
N LYS A 42 9.77 -19.96 -2.88
CA LYS A 42 9.36 -20.83 -3.99
C LYS A 42 7.89 -21.20 -3.95
N THR A 43 7.25 -21.20 -2.77
CA THR A 43 5.81 -21.49 -2.62
C THR A 43 4.92 -20.28 -2.95
N ILE A 44 5.48 -19.08 -3.08
CA ILE A 44 4.75 -17.83 -3.30
C ILE A 44 4.85 -17.39 -4.77
N ASP A 45 3.74 -16.95 -5.35
CA ASP A 45 3.70 -16.23 -6.62
C ASP A 45 4.11 -14.76 -6.38
N GLU A 46 5.39 -14.48 -6.61
CA GLU A 46 5.99 -13.16 -6.41
C GLU A 46 5.28 -12.05 -7.21
N LYS A 47 4.94 -12.31 -8.47
CA LYS A 47 4.31 -11.30 -9.34
C LYS A 47 2.92 -10.96 -8.82
N LYS A 48 2.15 -11.97 -8.41
CA LYS A 48 0.82 -11.77 -7.84
C LYS A 48 0.90 -11.09 -6.48
N LEU A 49 1.85 -11.46 -5.63
CA LEU A 49 2.08 -10.79 -4.36
C LEU A 49 2.44 -9.30 -4.56
N CYS A 50 3.38 -9.00 -5.46
CA CYS A 50 3.73 -7.62 -5.81
C CYS A 50 2.53 -6.85 -6.33
N PHE A 51 1.73 -7.45 -7.21
CA PHE A 51 0.55 -6.81 -7.76
C PHE A 51 -0.49 -6.49 -6.66
N VAL A 52 -0.79 -7.44 -5.76
CA VAL A 52 -1.72 -7.24 -4.64
C VAL A 52 -1.24 -6.14 -3.70
N MET A 53 0.04 -6.17 -3.32
CA MET A 53 0.64 -5.12 -2.49
C MET A 53 0.68 -3.77 -3.20
N GLY A 54 0.87 -3.76 -4.52
CA GLY A 54 0.84 -2.55 -5.35
C GLY A 54 -0.54 -1.90 -5.40
N ILE A 55 -1.61 -2.69 -5.50
CA ILE A 55 -3.00 -2.22 -5.42
C ILE A 55 -3.28 -1.63 -4.04
N SER A 56 -2.94 -2.35 -2.96
CA SER A 56 -3.12 -1.86 -1.58
C SER A 56 -2.38 -0.53 -1.35
N THR A 57 -1.12 -0.47 -1.78
CA THR A 57 -0.32 0.77 -1.70
C THR A 57 -0.93 1.89 -2.54
N SER A 58 -1.56 1.57 -3.68
CA SER A 58 -2.26 2.55 -4.53
C SER A 58 -3.48 3.14 -3.83
N VAL A 59 -4.31 2.29 -3.20
CA VAL A 59 -5.48 2.73 -2.41
C VAL A 59 -5.05 3.66 -1.28
N CYS A 60 -3.98 3.31 -0.57
CA CYS A 60 -3.38 4.16 0.45
C CYS A 60 -2.90 5.50 -0.14
N ALA A 61 -2.14 5.47 -1.23
CA ALA A 61 -1.62 6.67 -1.88
C ALA A 61 -2.73 7.62 -2.38
N LEU A 62 -3.79 7.08 -3.00
CA LEU A 62 -4.93 7.88 -3.47
C LEU A 62 -5.74 8.47 -2.32
N THR A 63 -5.94 7.71 -1.24
CA THR A 63 -6.61 8.20 -0.03
C THR A 63 -5.80 9.35 0.59
N MET A 64 -4.47 9.20 0.68
CA MET A 64 -3.58 10.25 1.17
C MET A 64 -3.52 11.47 0.26
N LEU A 65 -3.54 11.27 -1.06
CA LEU A 65 -3.60 12.35 -2.04
C LEU A 65 -4.85 13.19 -1.86
N TYR A 66 -6.01 12.54 -1.70
CA TYR A 66 -7.27 13.22 -1.43
C TYR A 66 -7.21 14.06 -0.15
N MET A 67 -6.64 13.50 0.92
CA MET A 67 -6.43 14.23 2.19
C MET A 67 -5.44 15.39 2.04
N ALA A 68 -4.39 15.23 1.25
CA ALA A 68 -3.40 16.28 0.98
C ALA A 68 -4.02 17.46 0.20
N VAL A 69 -4.90 17.17 -0.76
CA VAL A 69 -5.64 18.18 -1.55
C VAL A 69 -6.64 18.96 -0.68
N LEU A 70 -7.29 18.30 0.28
CA LEU A 70 -8.25 18.95 1.18
C LEU A 70 -7.59 19.78 2.30
N ASN A 71 -6.30 19.60 2.56
CA ASN A 71 -5.59 20.33 3.60
C ASN A 71 -5.60 21.86 3.33
N PRO A 72 -5.94 22.73 4.31
CA PRO A 72 -6.15 22.44 5.74
C PRO A 72 -7.59 22.12 6.16
N ASN A 73 -8.54 22.09 5.23
CA ASN A 73 -9.98 21.98 5.49
C ASN A 73 -10.46 20.53 5.71
N ILE A 74 -9.62 19.69 6.33
CA ILE A 74 -9.96 18.29 6.60
C ILE A 74 -10.91 18.21 7.79
N THR A 75 -12.07 17.58 7.60
CA THR A 75 -13.03 17.36 8.69
C THR A 75 -12.72 16.09 9.47
N ILE A 76 -13.23 15.99 10.70
CA ILE A 76 -13.16 14.77 11.50
C ILE A 76 -13.83 13.61 10.75
N THR A 77 -14.98 13.86 10.12
CA THR A 77 -15.71 12.86 9.32
C THR A 77 -14.85 12.34 8.17
N THR A 78 -14.20 13.22 7.40
CA THR A 78 -13.30 12.83 6.31
C THR A 78 -12.14 11.98 6.82
N THR A 79 -11.59 12.33 7.99
CA THR A 79 -10.48 11.59 8.61
C THR A 79 -10.92 10.18 9.04
N ILE A 80 -12.10 10.04 9.64
CA ILE A 80 -12.67 8.75 10.00
C ILE A 80 -12.89 7.88 8.75
N ILE A 81 -13.45 8.44 7.68
CA ILE A 81 -13.67 7.71 6.43
C ILE A 81 -12.33 7.24 5.84
N ALA A 82 -11.35 8.14 5.72
CA ALA A 82 -10.03 7.79 5.19
C ALA A 82 -9.34 6.69 6.01
N SER A 83 -9.41 6.77 7.35
CA SER A 83 -8.85 5.74 8.24
C SER A 83 -9.56 4.39 8.09
N SER A 84 -10.88 4.40 7.88
CA SER A 84 -11.69 3.20 7.67
C SER A 84 -11.33 2.52 6.35
N ILE A 85 -11.16 3.29 5.27
CA ILE A 85 -10.73 2.79 3.96
C ILE A 85 -9.37 2.10 4.06
N ILE A 86 -8.38 2.77 4.66
CA ILE A 86 -7.02 2.22 4.81
C ILE A 86 -7.05 0.93 5.66
N THR A 87 -7.84 0.91 6.73
CA THR A 87 -7.94 -0.29 7.60
C THR A 87 -8.55 -1.47 6.85
N ILE A 88 -9.62 -1.25 6.08
CA ILE A 88 -10.25 -2.30 5.26
C ILE A 88 -9.28 -2.78 4.19
N ASP A 89 -8.59 -1.87 3.50
CA ASP A 89 -7.59 -2.20 2.47
C ASP A 89 -6.48 -3.11 3.04
N LEU A 90 -5.95 -2.78 4.22
CA LEU A 90 -4.94 -3.60 4.91
C LEU A 90 -5.45 -5.01 5.23
N VAL A 91 -6.67 -5.13 5.76
CA VAL A 91 -7.24 -6.45 6.10
C VAL A 91 -7.45 -7.29 4.84
N VAL A 92 -7.98 -6.68 3.79
CA VAL A 92 -8.23 -7.35 2.50
C VAL A 92 -6.92 -7.77 1.84
N SER A 93 -5.92 -6.90 1.82
CA SER A 93 -4.63 -7.20 1.18
C SER A 93 -3.88 -8.32 1.89
N ILE A 94 -3.88 -8.33 3.23
CA ILE A 94 -3.32 -9.44 4.03
C ILE A 94 -4.06 -10.75 3.76
N TYR A 95 -5.39 -10.71 3.74
CA TYR A 95 -6.19 -11.91 3.45
C TYR A 95 -5.87 -12.48 2.06
N ILE A 96 -5.81 -11.63 1.03
CA ILE A 96 -5.50 -12.06 -0.34
C ILE A 96 -4.05 -12.55 -0.43
N ALA A 97 -3.09 -11.85 0.17
CA ALA A 97 -1.69 -12.26 0.19
C ALA A 97 -1.51 -13.68 0.77
N ASN A 98 -2.19 -13.97 1.89
CA ASN A 98 -2.07 -15.26 2.55
C ASN A 98 -2.85 -16.39 1.87
N THR A 99 -3.98 -16.09 1.21
CA THR A 99 -4.87 -17.13 0.66
C THR A 99 -4.75 -17.34 -0.84
N LYS A 100 -4.32 -16.32 -1.59
CA LYS A 100 -4.34 -16.32 -3.05
C LYS A 100 -2.98 -16.10 -3.70
N CYS A 101 -1.93 -15.73 -2.96
CA CYS A 101 -0.60 -15.53 -3.54
C CYS A 101 0.34 -16.74 -3.40
N ASN A 102 -0.16 -17.88 -2.93
CA ASN A 102 0.57 -19.15 -3.07
C ASN A 102 0.53 -19.62 -4.53
N LYS A 103 1.60 -20.32 -4.95
CA LYS A 103 1.71 -20.98 -6.26
C LYS A 103 0.81 -22.21 -6.35
#